data_AF-A0A7V2NGU8-F1
#
_entry.id   AF-A0A7V2NGU8-F1
#
_cell.length_a   1.000
_cell.length_b   1.000
_cell.length_c   1.000
_cell.angle_alpha   90.00
_cell.angle_beta   90.00
_cell.angle_gamma   90.00
#
_symmetry.space_group_name_H-M   'P 1'
#
loop_
_entity.id
_entity.type
_entity.pdbx_description
1 polymer ?
#
loop_
_entity_poly.entity_id
_entity_poly.type
_entity_poly.pdbx_seq_one_letter_code
_entity_poly.pdbx_strand_id
1 'polypeptide(L)'
;MDFEKTVTLTDSGAILKIRGWRKTVLSLQHFIAMFGATVLVPLLTGLDPLVSLFTAGIGTLIFHFVTGFSVPVFLGSSFAFIAPILLVKEQFGDLSYATGGIVIAGLVYLLFSVLVKAIGLEKVNKVFP
;
A
#
# COMPACT_ATOMS: atom_id res chain seq x y z
N MET A 1 -14.63 10.44 20.07
CA MET A 1 -13.72 11.63 20.03
C MET A 1 -12.32 11.07 19.91
N ASP A 2 -11.53 11.23 18.86
CA ASP A 2 -11.22 12.44 18.07
C ASP A 2 -10.83 12.07 16.61
N PHE A 3 -11.81 11.83 15.73
CA PHE A 3 -11.54 11.70 14.27
C PHE A 3 -11.65 13.03 13.51
N GLU A 4 -12.23 14.07 14.13
CA GLU A 4 -12.29 15.43 13.57
C GLU A 4 -10.95 16.19 13.68
N LYS A 5 -10.10 15.87 14.67
CA LYS A 5 -8.88 16.66 14.93
C LYS A 5 -7.72 16.39 13.97
N THR A 6 -7.75 15.29 13.21
CA THR A 6 -6.72 15.01 12.21
C THR A 6 -7.00 15.72 10.88
N VAL A 7 -8.24 16.22 10.66
CA VAL A 7 -8.61 17.03 9.49
C VAL A 7 -8.31 18.52 9.71
N THR A 8 -8.19 18.96 10.97
CA THR A 8 -7.89 20.36 11.34
C THR A 8 -6.40 20.74 11.32
N LEU A 9 -5.49 19.84 10.95
CA LEU A 9 -4.11 20.23 10.55
C LEU A 9 -4.02 20.58 9.04
N THR A 10 -5.17 20.86 8.43
CA THR A 10 -5.28 21.45 7.09
C THR A 10 -5.18 22.98 7.11
N ASP A 11 -5.13 23.64 8.27
CA ASP A 11 -5.22 25.12 8.37
C ASP A 11 -4.14 25.78 9.22
N SER A 12 -2.86 25.61 8.86
CA SER A 12 -1.83 26.51 9.40
C SER A 12 -0.80 26.92 8.35
N GLY A 13 -1.24 27.81 7.46
CA GLY A 13 -0.52 29.08 7.24
C GLY A 13 0.80 29.06 6.48
N ALA A 14 1.18 27.95 5.84
CA ALA A 14 2.29 27.93 4.90
C ALA A 14 1.93 27.13 3.65
N ILE A 15 1.03 27.70 2.83
CA ILE A 15 1.16 27.53 1.37
C ILE A 15 2.49 28.21 1.00
N LEU A 16 3.60 27.52 1.26
CA LEU A 16 4.87 27.85 0.67
C LEU A 16 4.59 27.85 -0.83
N LYS A 17 4.71 29.03 -1.43
CA LYS A 17 4.72 29.29 -2.86
C LYS A 17 5.97 28.61 -3.44
N ILE A 18 6.00 27.28 -3.38
CA ILE A 18 7.05 26.47 -3.95
C ILE A 18 6.90 26.63 -5.46
N ARG A 19 7.84 27.37 -6.06
CA ARG A 19 8.05 27.53 -7.51
C ARG A 19 7.71 26.19 -8.18
N GLY A 20 6.76 26.15 -9.12
CA GLY A 20 6.13 24.91 -9.60
C GLY A 20 7.11 23.76 -9.90
N TRP A 21 8.29 24.11 -10.41
CA TRP A 21 9.42 23.20 -10.63
C TRP A 21 9.87 22.39 -9.40
N ARG A 22 9.97 23.02 -8.22
CA ARG A 22 10.38 22.35 -6.97
C ARG A 22 9.33 21.33 -6.51
N LYS A 23 8.04 21.56 -6.76
CA LYS A 23 6.97 20.58 -6.45
C LYS A 23 7.09 19.33 -7.33
N THR A 24 7.41 19.51 -8.61
CA THR A 24 7.67 18.39 -9.52
C THR A 24 8.88 17.57 -9.07
N VAL A 25 9.98 18.22 -8.68
CA VAL A 25 11.18 17.54 -8.19
C VAL A 25 10.91 16.75 -6.89
N LEU A 26 10.20 17.34 -5.93
CA LEU A 26 9.81 16.67 -4.68
C LEU A 26 8.91 15.45 -4.94
N SER A 27 7.92 15.59 -5.83
CA SER A 27 7.01 14.49 -6.20
C SER A 27 7.76 13.37 -6.91
N LEU A 28 8.69 13.72 -7.80
CA LEU A 28 9.53 12.76 -8.50
C LEU A 28 10.48 12.03 -7.54
N GLN A 29 11.06 12.73 -6.56
CA GLN A 29 11.90 12.11 -5.53
C GLN A 29 11.11 11.09 -4.70
N HIS A 30 9.88 11.45 -4.29
CA HIS A 30 9.02 10.53 -3.54
C HIS A 30 8.61 9.32 -4.39
N PHE A 31 8.29 9.55 -5.67
CA PHE A 31 7.99 8.48 -6.61
C PHE A 31 9.17 7.52 -6.80
N ILE A 32 10.38 8.03 -7.06
CA ILE A 32 11.59 7.19 -7.22
C ILE A 32 11.87 6.38 -5.94
N ALA A 33 11.69 7.00 -4.77
CA ALA A 33 11.88 6.32 -3.49
C ALA A 33 10.91 5.13 -3.29
N MET A 34 9.62 5.32 -3.60
CA MET A 34 8.61 4.24 -3.49
C MET A 34 8.70 3.21 -4.63
N PHE A 35 9.11 3.65 -5.81
CA PHE A 35 9.32 2.80 -6.98
C PHE A 35 10.41 1.76 -6.71
N GLY A 36 11.52 2.17 -6.08
CA GLY A 36 12.63 1.26 -5.75
C GLY A 36 12.17 0.04 -4.95
N ALA A 37 11.39 0.25 -3.89
CA ALA A 37 10.82 -0.84 -3.08
C ALA A 37 9.84 -1.72 -3.89
N THR A 38 9.02 -1.11 -4.73
CA THR A 38 7.98 -1.80 -5.51
C THR A 38 8.55 -2.70 -6.59
N VAL A 39 9.70 -2.33 -7.17
CA VAL A 39 10.42 -3.15 -8.17
C VAL A 39 11.38 -4.15 -7.51
N LEU A 40 11.94 -3.82 -6.35
CA LEU A 40 12.90 -4.68 -5.65
C LEU A 40 12.27 -6.00 -5.18
N VAL A 41 11.08 -5.98 -4.57
CA VAL A 41 10.44 -7.19 -4.04
C VAL A 41 10.11 -8.23 -5.13
N PRO A 42 9.47 -7.86 -6.27
CA PRO A 42 9.25 -8.78 -7.39
C PRO A 42 10.56 -9.33 -7.94
N LEU A 43 11.58 -8.47 -8.07
CA LEU A 43 12.89 -8.87 -8.58
C LEU A 43 13.56 -9.92 -7.68
N LEU A 44 13.47 -9.76 -6.36
CA LEU A 44 14.02 -10.72 -5.39
C LEU A 44 13.24 -12.05 -5.33
N THR A 45 11.93 -12.00 -5.57
CA THR A 45 11.07 -13.19 -5.54
C THR A 45 11.07 -13.95 -6.88
N GLY A 46 11.46 -13.29 -7.97
CA GLY A 46 11.42 -13.83 -9.33
C GLY A 46 10.08 -13.60 -10.05
N LEU A 47 9.25 -12.69 -9.53
CA LEU A 47 8.03 -12.22 -10.18
C LEU A 47 8.34 -11.08 -11.15
N ASP A 48 7.47 -10.88 -12.15
CA ASP A 48 7.64 -9.80 -13.12
C ASP A 48 7.43 -8.41 -12.46
N PRO A 49 8.46 -7.54 -12.44
CA PRO A 49 8.32 -6.20 -11.87
C PRO A 49 7.35 -5.30 -12.62
N LEU A 50 7.16 -5.51 -13.93
CA LEU A 50 6.22 -4.72 -14.74
C LEU A 50 4.77 -5.03 -14.34
N VAL A 51 4.45 -6.31 -14.15
CA VAL A 51 3.11 -6.73 -13.66
C VAL A 51 2.87 -6.19 -12.25
N SER A 52 3.90 -6.21 -11.41
CA SER A 52 3.82 -5.68 -10.04
C SER A 52 3.60 -4.16 -10.03
N LEU A 53 4.33 -3.42 -10.86
CA LEU A 53 4.18 -1.97 -11.00
C LEU A 53 2.81 -1.59 -11.57
N PHE A 54 2.36 -2.32 -12.59
CA PHE A 54 1.04 -2.12 -13.20
C PHE A 54 -0.08 -2.36 -12.18
N THR A 55 0.01 -3.44 -11.41
CA THR A 55 -0.95 -3.78 -10.36
C THR A 55 -0.92 -2.77 -9.21
N ALA A 56 0.27 -2.32 -8.79
CA ALA A 56 0.43 -1.26 -7.79
C ALA A 56 -0.23 0.07 -8.23
N GLY A 57 -0.04 0.45 -9.49
CA GLY A 57 -0.66 1.63 -10.09
C GLY A 57 -2.18 1.53 -10.14
N ILE A 58 -2.71 0.42 -10.66
CA ILE A 58 -4.17 0.18 -10.71
C ILE A 58 -4.77 0.10 -9.31
N GLY A 59 -4.14 -0.65 -8.39
CA GLY A 59 -4.59 -0.77 -7.02
C GLY A 59 -4.65 0.58 -6.33
N THR A 60 -3.63 1.42 -6.53
CA THR A 60 -3.61 2.79 -6.02
C THR A 60 -4.76 3.62 -6.58
N LEU A 61 -5.05 3.51 -7.87
CA LEU A 61 -6.15 4.24 -8.51
C LEU A 61 -7.51 3.79 -7.99
N ILE A 62 -7.75 2.48 -7.87
CA ILE A 62 -8.97 1.90 -7.31
C ILE A 62 -9.14 2.35 -5.85
N PHE A 63 -8.07 2.31 -5.05
CA PHE A 63 -8.09 2.74 -3.66
C PHE A 63 -8.48 4.22 -3.53
N HIS A 64 -7.90 5.10 -4.35
CA HIS A 64 -8.27 6.52 -4.36
C HIS A 64 -9.72 6.73 -4.78
N PHE A 65 -10.23 5.93 -5.72
CA PHE A 65 -11.64 5.99 -6.14
C PHE A 65 -12.58 5.58 -5.01
N VAL A 66 -12.26 4.52 -4.26
CA VAL A 66 -13.08 4.03 -3.14
C VAL A 66 -13.01 4.97 -1.92
N THR A 67 -11.86 5.61 -1.68
CA THR A 67 -11.64 6.53 -0.55
C THR A 67 -11.94 8.01 -0.87
N GLY A 68 -12.43 8.30 -2.09
CA GLY A 68 -12.79 9.66 -2.49
C GLY A 68 -11.62 10.64 -2.47
N PHE A 69 -10.41 10.18 -2.83
CA PHE A 69 -9.17 10.98 -2.84
C PHE A 69 -8.79 11.60 -1.48
N SER A 70 -9.34 11.11 -0.37
CA SER A 70 -9.10 11.70 0.95
C SER A 70 -7.72 11.41 1.52
N VAL A 71 -7.05 10.33 1.09
CA VAL A 71 -5.73 9.94 1.60
C VAL A 71 -4.77 9.62 0.44
N PRO A 72 -3.67 10.35 0.28
CA PRO A 72 -2.67 10.08 -0.75
C PRO A 72 -1.82 8.86 -0.34
N VAL A 73 -2.31 7.66 -0.65
CA VAL A 73 -1.63 6.39 -0.34
C VAL A 73 -1.15 5.73 -1.62
N PHE A 74 0.12 5.35 -1.69
CA PHE A 74 0.66 4.52 -2.76
C PHE A 74 0.75 3.07 -2.31
N LEU A 75 0.09 2.16 -3.03
CA LEU A 75 0.11 0.72 -2.74
C LEU A 75 1.36 0.09 -3.37
N GLY A 76 2.41 -0.05 -2.58
CA GLY A 76 3.67 -0.68 -2.99
C GLY A 76 3.71 -2.19 -2.71
N SER A 77 4.80 -2.82 -3.17
CA SER A 77 5.06 -4.23 -2.87
C SER A 77 5.47 -4.43 -1.41
N SER A 78 4.89 -5.44 -0.75
CA SER A 78 5.05 -5.67 0.69
C SER A 78 6.24 -6.60 0.98
N PHE A 79 7.27 -6.08 1.65
CA PHE A 79 8.47 -6.84 2.03
C PHE A 79 8.17 -8.08 2.89
N ALA A 80 7.05 -8.07 3.64
CA ALA A 80 6.60 -9.20 4.45
C ALA A 80 6.33 -10.47 3.62
N PHE A 81 6.09 -10.34 2.31
CA PHE A 81 5.83 -11.48 1.43
C PHE A 81 7.09 -12.10 0.83
N ILE A 82 8.29 -11.51 1.01
CA ILE A 82 9.54 -12.09 0.47
C ILE A 82 9.79 -13.49 1.04
N ALA A 83 9.81 -13.61 2.37
CA ALA A 83 10.10 -14.87 3.05
C ALA A 83 9.13 -16.01 2.68
N PRO A 84 7.80 -15.84 2.73
CA PRO A 84 6.87 -16.90 2.34
C PRO A 84 6.93 -17.23 0.85
N ILE A 85 7.16 -16.26 -0.05
CA ILE A 85 7.27 -16.54 -1.49
C ILE A 85 8.52 -17.38 -1.79
N LEU A 86 9.66 -17.06 -1.16
CA LEU A 86 10.88 -17.85 -1.30
C LEU A 86 10.70 -19.28 -0.78
N LEU A 87 10.05 -19.44 0.37
CA LEU A 87 9.79 -20.76 0.96
C LEU A 87 8.88 -21.62 0.06
N VAL A 88 7.82 -21.05 -0.50
CA VAL A 88 6.94 -21.75 -1.44
C VAL A 88 7.69 -22.11 -2.73
N LYS A 89 8.55 -21.21 -3.22
CA LYS A 89 9.38 -21.45 -4.40
C LYS A 89 10.36 -22.62 -4.19
N GLU A 90 11.00 -22.70 -3.02
CA GLU A 90 11.90 -23.82 -2.68
C GLU A 90 11.14 -25.14 -2.52
N GLN A 91 9.95 -25.12 -1.92
CA GLN A 91 9.19 -26.35 -1.64
C GLN A 91 8.43 -26.89 -2.86
N PHE A 92 7.86 -26.02 -3.70
CA PHE A 92 6.94 -26.40 -4.76
C PHE A 92 7.47 -26.12 -6.17
N GLY A 93 8.59 -25.40 -6.32
CA GLY A 93 9.25 -25.13 -7.60
C GLY A 93 8.49 -24.22 -8.56
N ASP A 94 7.23 -23.88 -8.27
CA ASP A 94 6.34 -23.13 -9.15
C ASP A 94 5.82 -21.86 -8.47
N LEU A 95 6.05 -20.72 -9.14
CA LEU A 95 5.60 -19.39 -8.72
C LEU A 95 4.07 -19.25 -8.73
N SER A 96 3.35 -20.15 -9.42
CA SER A 96 1.89 -20.19 -9.48
C SER A 96 1.24 -20.43 -8.11
N TYR A 97 1.89 -21.19 -7.22
CA TYR A 97 1.39 -21.38 -5.85
C TYR A 97 1.58 -20.11 -5.00
N ALA A 98 2.67 -19.38 -5.22
CA ALA A 98 2.93 -18.13 -4.52
C ALA A 98 1.90 -17.05 -4.89
N THR A 99 1.54 -16.93 -6.18
CA THR A 99 0.50 -15.98 -6.62
C THR A 99 -0.88 -16.35 -6.10
N GLY A 100 -1.22 -17.65 -6.06
CA GLY A 100 -2.45 -18.13 -5.41
C GLY A 100 -2.52 -17.77 -3.91
N GLY A 101 -1.40 -17.92 -3.19
CA GLY A 101 -1.31 -17.50 -1.79
C GLY A 101 -1.51 -16.01 -1.58
N ILE A 102 -0.98 -15.16 -2.47
CA ILE A 102 -1.18 -13.70 -2.43
C ILE A 102 -2.66 -13.35 -2.62
N VAL A 103 -3.37 -14.02 -3.52
CA VAL A 103 -4.82 -13.81 -3.74
C VAL A 103 -5.62 -14.16 -2.48
N ILE A 104 -5.30 -15.29 -1.84
CA ILE A 104 -5.96 -15.70 -0.58
C ILE A 104 -5.65 -14.69 0.54
N ALA A 105 -4.41 -14.21 0.64
CA ALA A 105 -4.06 -13.16 1.61
C ALA A 105 -4.90 -11.88 1.41
N GLY A 106 -5.13 -11.48 0.15
CA GLY A 106 -6.03 -10.37 -0.18
C GLY A 106 -7.48 -10.61 0.27
N LEU A 107 -8.00 -11.83 0.06
CA LEU A 107 -9.35 -12.20 0.54
C LEU A 107 -9.46 -12.17 2.06
N VAL A 108 -8.43 -12.66 2.77
CA VAL A 108 -8.37 -12.57 4.24
C VAL A 108 -8.38 -11.11 4.68
N TYR A 109 -7.67 -10.23 3.99
CA TYR A 109 -7.68 -8.79 4.28
C TYR A 109 -9.06 -8.15 4.10
N LEU A 110 -9.81 -8.55 3.05
CA LEU A 110 -11.19 -8.11 2.84
C LEU A 110 -12.12 -8.59 3.96
N LEU A 111 -12.00 -9.86 4.37
CA LEU A 111 -12.78 -10.40 5.50
C LEU A 111 -12.47 -9.65 6.79
N PHE A 112 -11.20 -9.36 7.04
CA PHE A 112 -10.78 -8.59 8.21
C PHE A 112 -11.33 -7.16 8.17
N SER A 113 -11.33 -6.51 7.01
CA SER A 113 -11.90 -5.18 6.82
C SER A 113 -13.40 -5.14 7.17
N VAL A 114 -14.17 -6.14 6.73
CA VAL A 114 -15.60 -6.26 7.08
C VAL A 114 -15.79 -6.53 8.58
N LEU A 115 -14.95 -7.39 9.16
CA LEU A 115 -15.01 -7.71 10.58
C LEU A 115 -14.72 -6.48 11.46
N VAL A 116 -13.70 -5.70 11.11
CA VAL A 116 -13.35 -4.44 11.79
C VAL A 116 -14.50 -3.43 11.68
N LYS A 117 -15.14 -3.34 10.51
CA LYS A 117 -16.32 -2.49 10.31
C LYS A 117 -17.48 -2.91 11.23
N ALA A 118 -17.67 -4.21 11.47
CA ALA A 118 -18.73 -4.73 12.34
C ALA A 118 -18.43 -4.58 13.84
N ILE A 119 -17.17 -4.75 14.27
CA ILE A 119 -16.75 -4.68 15.68
C ILE A 119 -16.61 -3.22 16.16
N GLY A 120 -16.39 -2.28 15.23
CA GLY A 120 -16.20 -0.86 15.52
C GLY A 120 -14.74 -0.52 15.84
N LEU A 121 -14.26 0.59 15.25
CA LEU A 121 -12.87 1.06 15.35
C LEU A 121 -12.38 1.27 16.80
N GLU A 122 -13.29 1.63 17.71
CA GLU A 122 -12.97 1.92 19.12
C GLU A 122 -12.44 0.69 19.88
N LYS A 123 -12.89 -0.53 19.54
CA LYS A 123 -12.41 -1.75 20.20
C LYS A 123 -11.06 -2.21 19.65
N VAL A 124 -10.77 -1.95 18.37
CA VAL A 124 -9.49 -2.31 17.74
C VAL A 124 -8.35 -1.42 18.27
N ASN A 125 -8.58 -0.11 18.37
CA ASN A 125 -7.63 0.83 18.98
C ASN A 125 -7.32 0.53 20.45
N LYS A 126 -8.15 -0.27 21.13
CA LYS A 126 -7.91 -0.67 22.52
C LYS A 126 -6.98 -1.89 22.66
N VAL A 127 -6.83 -2.67 21.60
CA VAL A 127 -5.97 -3.86 21.55
C VAL A 127 -4.59 -3.53 20.97
N PHE A 128 -4.51 -2.55 20.07
CA PHE A 128 -3.27 -1.99 19.53
C PHE A 128 -3.14 -0.53 19.99
N PRO A 129 -2.58 -0.28 21.19
CA PRO A 129 -2.25 1.08 21.64
C PRO A 129 -1.09 1.68 20.83
#